data_AF-A0A7W1VTL5-F1
#
_entry.id   AF-A0A7W1VTL5-F1
#
_cell.length_a   1.000
_cell.length_b   1.000
_cell.length_c   1.000
_cell.angle_alpha   90.00
_cell.angle_beta   90.00
_cell.angle_gamma   90.00
#
_symmetry.space_group_name_H-M   'P 1'
#
loop_
_entity.id
_entity.type
_entity.pdbx_description
1 polymer ?
#
loop_
_entity_poly.entity_id
_entity_poly.type
_entity_poly.pdbx_seq_one_letter_code
_entity_poly.pdbx_strand_id
1 'polypeptide(L)' 'MKLQQDQVWQTANGYVRITRLERLEVEYKQIHDLRSREGVHNHVTKKEFCRLLKGAVLLTKADIDAAINLP' A
#
# COMPACT_ATOMS: atom_id res chain seq x y z
N MET A 1 -6.72 9.16 -10.13
CA MET A 1 -5.76 8.72 -9.09
C MET A 1 -4.36 8.62 -9.70
N LYS A 2 -3.33 9.18 -9.06
CA LYS A 2 -1.93 9.10 -9.53
C LYS A 2 -1.14 8.18 -8.60
N LEU A 3 -0.74 7.02 -9.12
CA LEU A 3 0.13 6.09 -8.40
C LEU A 3 1.56 6.63 -8.37
N GLN A 4 2.22 6.48 -7.23
CA GLN A 4 3.61 6.88 -7.01
C GLN A 4 4.32 5.82 -6.17
N GLN A 5 5.62 5.71 -6.36
CA GLN A 5 6.46 4.84 -5.53
C GLN A 5 6.33 5.23 -4.05
N ASP A 6 6.43 4.22 -3.17
CA ASP A 6 6.34 4.35 -1.72
C ASP A 6 5.01 4.85 -1.15
N GLN A 7 3.98 5.03 -1.98
CA GLN A 7 2.62 5.26 -1.46
C GLN A 7 2.16 4.08 -0.62
N VAL A 8 1.60 4.38 0.54
CA VAL A 8 0.98 3.41 1.46
C VAL A 8 -0.52 3.66 1.47
N TRP A 9 -1.29 2.61 1.26
CA TRP A 9 -2.74 2.64 1.27
C TRP A 9 -3.27 1.74 2.38
N GLN A 10 -4.24 2.23 3.12
CA GLN A 10 -5.01 1.42 4.06
C GLN A 10 -6.21 0.81 3.32
N THR A 11 -6.35 -0.50 3.45
CA THR A 11 -7.41 -1.33 2.88
C THR A 11 -8.21 -1.96 4.02
N ALA A 12 -9.31 -2.65 3.70
CA ALA A 12 -10.06 -3.41 4.69
C ALA A 12 -9.25 -4.55 5.35
N ASN A 13 -8.19 -5.03 4.69
CA ASN A 13 -7.41 -6.21 5.09
C ASN A 13 -6.00 -5.85 5.60
N GLY A 14 -5.77 -4.58 5.96
CA GLY A 14 -4.46 -4.07 6.37
C GLY A 14 -3.93 -3.02 5.39
N TYR A 15 -2.64 -3.01 5.15
CA TYR A 15 -1.95 -1.97 4.38
C TYR A 15 -1.31 -2.53 3.11
N VAL A 16 -1.18 -1.69 2.09
CA VAL A 16 -0.38 -2.00 0.91
C VAL A 16 0.58 -0.85 0.62
N ARG A 17 1.86 -1.17 0.37
CA ARG A 17 2.88 -0.20 -0.04
C ARG A 17 3.38 -0.51 -1.43
N ILE A 18 3.38 0.48 -2.32
CA ILE A 18 3.99 0.34 -3.65
C ILE A 18 5.51 0.28 -3.50
N THR A 19 6.12 -0.83 -3.92
CA THR A 19 7.58 -1.02 -3.88
C THR A 19 8.22 -0.71 -5.23
N ARG A 20 7.50 -0.94 -6.33
CA ARG A 20 7.94 -0.59 -7.68
C ARG A 20 6.75 -0.19 -8.55
N LEU A 21 6.91 0.88 -9.32
CA LEU A 21 5.88 1.35 -10.25
C LEU A 21 6.46 1.40 -11.66
N GLU A 22 5.93 0.56 -12.55
CA GLU A 22 6.31 0.58 -13.96
C GLU A 22 5.22 1.23 -14.82
N ARG A 23 5.33 1.15 -16.14
CA ARG A 23 4.35 1.77 -17.05
C ARG A 23 2.96 1.14 -16.91
N LEU A 24 2.87 -0.19 -16.90
CA LEU A 24 1.59 -0.92 -16.86
C LEU A 24 1.46 -1.85 -15.65
N GLU A 25 2.49 -1.92 -14.82
CA GLU A 25 2.61 -2.87 -13.71
C GLU A 25 2.92 -2.14 -12.41
N VAL A 26 2.57 -2.81 -11.31
CA VAL A 26 2.79 -2.36 -9.94
C VAL A 26 3.27 -3.56 -9.14
N GLU A 27 4.41 -3.42 -8.48
CA GLU A 27 4.79 -4.29 -7.38
C GLU A 27 4.42 -3.59 -6.07
N TYR A 28 3.80 -4.34 -5.16
CA TYR A 28 3.45 -3.84 -3.84
C TYR A 28 3.68 -4.90 -2.77
N LYS A 29 3.91 -4.43 -1.55
CA LYS A 29 3.95 -5.28 -0.36
C LYS A 29 2.64 -5.13 0.40
N GLN A 30 1.96 -6.23 0.65
CA GLN A 30 0.79 -6.27 1.54
C GLN A 30 1.26 -6.52 2.96
N ILE A 31 0.91 -5.63 3.88
CA ILE A 31 1.43 -5.54 5.24
C ILE A 31 0.24 -5.55 6.20
N HIS A 32 0.20 -6.49 7.13
CA HIS A 32 -0.87 -6.53 8.14
C HIS A 32 -0.64 -5.53 9.27
N ASP A 33 0.62 -5.33 9.65
CA ASP A 33 1.05 -4.39 10.68
C ASP A 33 2.25 -3.56 10.20
N LEU A 34 2.08 -2.24 10.15
CA LEU A 34 3.12 -1.31 9.71
C LEU A 34 4.34 -1.27 10.66
N ARG A 35 4.19 -1.73 11.92
CA ARG A 35 5.30 -1.83 12.88
C ARG A 35 6.23 -2.98 12.54
N SER A 36 5.70 -4.19 12.33
CA SER A 36 6.52 -5.37 11.98
C SER A 36 7.15 -5.26 10.60
N ARG A 37 6.51 -4.53 9.67
CA ARG A 37 6.90 -4.43 8.25
C ARG A 37 6.92 -5.79 7.54
N GLU A 38 6.37 -6.84 8.17
CA GLU A 38 6.19 -8.15 7.56
C GLU A 38 5.07 -8.09 6.54
N GLY A 39 5.23 -8.83 5.44
CA GLY A 39 4.27 -8.76 4.37
C GLY A 39 4.68 -9.51 3.12
N VAL A 40 3.69 -9.77 2.28
CA VAL A 40 3.84 -10.52 1.04
C VAL A 40 4.05 -9.56 -0.12
N HIS A 41 5.05 -9.84 -0.95
CA HIS A 41 5.28 -9.12 -2.20
C HIS A 41 4.35 -9.66 -3.29
N ASN A 42 3.70 -8.74 -4.00
CA ASN A 42 2.76 -9.03 -5.07
C ASN A 42 3.15 -8.21 -6.30
N HIS A 43 2.92 -8.77 -7.48
CA HIS A 43 3.12 -8.11 -8.77
C HIS A 43 1.83 -8.24 -9.58
N VAL A 44 1.29 -7.09 -10.00
CA VAL A 44 -0.01 -7.02 -10.69
C VAL A 44 0.00 -5.93 -11.75
N THR A 45 -0.98 -5.95 -12.65
CA THR A 45 -1.22 -4.83 -13.55
C THR A 45 -1.74 -3.62 -12.78
N LYS A 46 -1.54 -2.41 -13.32
CA LYS A 46 -2.16 -1.18 -12.78
C LYS A 46 -3.69 -1.27 -12.69
N LYS A 47 -4.33 -2.00 -13.61
CA LYS A 47 -5.78 -2.20 -13.61
C LYS A 47 -6.23 -2.99 -12.39
N GLU A 48 -5.52 -4.07 -12.06
CA GLU A 48 -5.80 -4.89 -10.87
C GLU A 48 -5.48 -4.11 -9.60
N PHE A 49 -4.36 -3.40 -9.55
CA PHE A 49 -4.01 -2.59 -8.39
C PHE A 49 -5.06 -1.49 -8.12
N CYS A 50 -5.50 -0.77 -9.14
CA CYS A 50 -6.57 0.23 -8.99
C CYS A 50 -7.91 -0.38 -8.55
N ARG A 51 -8.19 -1.65 -8.88
CA ARG A 51 -9.38 -2.36 -8.38
C ARG A 51 -9.23 -2.73 -6.91
N LEU A 52 -8.03 -3.15 -6.50
CA LEU A 52 -7.70 -3.43 -5.09
C LEU A 52 -7.85 -2.18 -4.22
N LEU A 53 -7.49 -1.00 -4.75
CA LEU A 53 -7.63 0.27 -4.03
C LEU A 53 -9.07 0.80 -3.92
N LYS A 54 -10.09 0.08 -4.42
CA LYS A 54 -11.48 0.52 -4.24
C LYS A 54 -11.86 0.51 -2.77
N GLY A 55 -12.20 1.69 -2.24
CA GLY A 55 -12.48 1.88 -0.81
C GLY A 55 -11.25 1.99 0.07
N ALA A 56 -10.04 1.96 -0.51
CA ALA A 56 -8.81 2.20 0.21
C ALA A 56 -8.56 3.71 0.41
N VAL A 57 -7.83 4.04 1.46
CA VAL A 57 -7.43 5.42 1.79
C VAL A 57 -5.92 5.55 1.62
N LEU A 58 -5.48 6.57 0.89
CA LEU A 58 -4.05 6.90 0.80
C LEU A 58 -3.61 7.51 2.13
N LEU A 59 -2.59 6.92 2.75
CA LEU A 59 -2.06 7.41 4.01
C LEU A 59 -1.03 8.50 3.78
N THR A 60 -1.12 9.55 4.60
CA THR A 60 -0.06 10.54 4.74
C THR A 60 1.05 10.02 5.64
N LYS A 61 2.18 10.72 5.68
CA LYS A 61 3.26 10.39 6.62
C LYS A 61 2.78 10.40 8.08
N ALA A 62 1.93 11.36 8.45
CA ALA A 62 1.39 11.45 9.80
C ALA A 62 0.51 10.24 10.14
N ASP A 63 -0.31 9.76 9.20
CA ASP A 63 -1.14 8.57 9.41
C ASP A 63 -0.28 7.29 9.57
N ILE A 64 0.79 7.17 8.78
CA ILE A 64 1.74 6.06 8.87
C ILE A 64 2.45 6.09 10.23
N ASP A 65 2.96 7.25 10.65
CA ASP A 65 3.64 7.42 11.92
C ASP A 65 2.70 7.12 13.09
N ALA A 66 1.43 7.56 13.02
CA ALA A 66 0.42 7.24 14.02
C ALA A 66 0.13 5.72 14.10
N ALA A 67 0.03 5.05 12.94
CA ALA A 67 -0.21 3.61 12.89
C ALA A 67 0.97 2.78 13.45
N ILE A 68 2.21 3.25 13.28
CA ILE A 68 3.40 2.57 13.83
C ILE A 68 3.49 2.77 15.36
N ASN A 69 3.09 3.93 15.86
CA ASN A 69 3.23 4.34 17.27
C ASN A 69 1.99 4.06 18.13
N LEU A 70 0.92 3.48 17.58
CA LEU A 70 -0.25 3.07 18.36
C LEU A 70 0.21 2.05 19.43
N PRO A 71 -0.12 2.25 20.72
CA PRO A 71 0.31 1.37 21.81
C PRO A 71 -0.19 -0.07 21.65
#